data_AF-A0A9R1H9R4-F1
#
_entry.id   AF-A0A9R1H9R4-F1
#
_cell.length_a   1.000
_cell.length_b   1.000
_cell.length_c   1.000
_cell.angle_alpha   90.00
_cell.angle_beta   90.00
_cell.angle_gamma   90.00
#
_symmetry.space_group_name_H-M   'P 1'
#
loop_
_entity.id
_entity.type
_entity.pdbx_description
1 polymer ?
#
loop_
_entity_poly.entity_id
_entity_poly.type
_entity_poly.pdbx_seq_one_letter_code
_entity_poly.pdbx_strand_id
1 'polypeptide(L)'
;MGKLLNSADDLDRFDLHGPKDLMDLDEIDWAKEEHRRRIAACLVKGVYVHENDRAERMAVKLAPAWWESFGFHLKKELREPIYSAIVGVVFDTIYGAIFEYSPSAPGDRCAPRYVVAFRGTKPGSIRDYYLDLTIVINKLKKRTRCVQACATIEGLMMEEGQDSCIWLAGHSLGAAVALVVGRYMMVQEKPPNLPTFLFNPPHVSFITSINLLKLDPVAKESVHRVGNILREGAAKVLRSHRERMDNLFQRLSPWVPNLYVHKKDPICQGFIDYFEQRQKFMEGSHRVGTTFAALSLRDGFWHLIDKDKDRPQLLPSAKLWKSCLDHDPHGLQQWWKQDSLEAKHYSYPVPQAQTASTSMPA
;
A
#
# COMPACT_ATOMS: atom_id res chain seq x y z
N MET A 1 -9.28 -33.99 -30.00
CA MET A 1 -10.32 -32.98 -29.70
C MET A 1 -9.79 -32.11 -28.57
N GLY A 2 -9.04 -31.06 -28.94
CA GLY A 2 -8.47 -30.12 -27.97
C GLY A 2 -9.54 -29.20 -27.43
N LYS A 3 -9.82 -29.26 -26.13
CA LYS A 3 -10.58 -28.21 -25.45
C LYS A 3 -9.71 -26.96 -25.46
N LEU A 4 -10.17 -25.92 -26.14
CA LEU A 4 -9.71 -24.55 -25.94
C LEU A 4 -9.94 -24.23 -24.45
N LEU A 5 -8.87 -24.31 -23.65
CA LEU A 5 -8.82 -23.68 -22.34
C LEU A 5 -8.99 -22.18 -22.56
N ASN A 6 -9.89 -21.55 -21.81
CA ASN A 6 -10.08 -20.10 -21.88
C ASN A 6 -8.76 -19.42 -21.53
N SER A 7 -8.38 -18.38 -22.29
CA SER A 7 -7.13 -17.63 -22.08
C SER A 7 -7.01 -16.97 -20.69
N ALA A 8 -8.12 -16.85 -19.95
CA ALA A 8 -8.15 -16.37 -18.58
C ALA A 8 -7.65 -17.42 -17.56
N ASP A 9 -7.96 -18.70 -17.78
CA ASP A 9 -7.58 -19.80 -16.87
C ASP A 9 -6.06 -20.02 -16.90
N ASP A 10 -5.43 -19.80 -18.06
CA ASP A 10 -3.97 -19.94 -18.21
C ASP A 10 -3.19 -18.91 -17.38
N LEU A 11 -3.71 -17.68 -17.21
CA LEU A 11 -3.04 -16.62 -16.43
C LEU A 11 -3.02 -16.86 -14.91
N ASP A 12 -3.83 -17.81 -14.44
CA ASP A 12 -3.95 -18.17 -13.03
C ASP A 12 -3.16 -19.42 -12.66
N ARG A 13 -2.58 -20.11 -13.65
CA ARG A 13 -1.76 -21.29 -13.46
C ARG A 13 -0.38 -20.96 -12.89
N PHE A 14 -0.12 -21.46 -11.68
CA PHE A 14 1.16 -21.28 -11.01
C PHE A 14 2.32 -21.97 -11.73
N ASP A 15 2.10 -23.17 -12.30
CA ASP A 15 3.13 -23.93 -13.01
C ASP A 15 3.63 -23.21 -14.29
N LEU A 16 2.79 -22.37 -14.89
CA LEU A 16 3.11 -21.58 -16.07
C LEU A 16 3.68 -20.20 -15.74
N HIS A 17 3.21 -19.57 -14.66
CA HIS A 17 3.47 -18.15 -14.38
C HIS A 17 4.12 -17.83 -13.03
N GLY A 18 4.30 -18.84 -12.17
CA GLY A 18 5.05 -18.73 -10.94
C GLY A 18 6.55 -18.51 -11.17
N PRO A 19 7.29 -18.08 -10.13
CA PRO A 19 8.73 -17.85 -10.20
C PRO A 19 9.48 -19.19 -10.18
N LYS A 20 9.73 -19.78 -11.36
CA LYS A 20 10.35 -21.12 -11.49
C LYS A 20 11.74 -21.19 -10.86
N ASP A 21 12.52 -20.14 -11.07
CA ASP A 21 13.86 -19.99 -10.50
C ASP A 21 13.88 -19.96 -8.96
N LEU A 22 12.81 -19.47 -8.32
CA LEU A 22 12.65 -19.53 -6.86
C LEU A 22 12.20 -20.92 -6.38
N MET A 23 11.50 -21.68 -7.22
CA MET A 23 11.08 -23.06 -6.94
C MET A 23 12.22 -24.06 -7.09
N ASP A 24 13.18 -23.77 -7.96
CA ASP A 24 14.36 -24.61 -8.21
C ASP A 24 15.42 -24.46 -7.11
N LEU A 25 15.20 -23.60 -6.09
CA LEU A 25 16.09 -23.47 -4.94
C LEU A 25 15.77 -24.52 -3.88
N ASP A 26 16.83 -25.13 -3.33
CA ASP A 26 16.71 -26.10 -2.22
C ASP A 26 16.13 -25.48 -0.95
N GLU A 27 16.26 -24.16 -0.76
CA GLU A 27 15.77 -23.45 0.44
C GLU A 27 15.40 -21.98 0.16
N ILE A 28 14.31 -21.53 0.78
CA ILE A 28 13.88 -20.12 0.76
C ILE A 28 14.76 -19.32 1.72
N ASP A 29 15.62 -18.47 1.17
CA ASP A 29 16.37 -17.50 1.98
C ASP A 29 15.48 -16.31 2.40
N TRP A 30 14.99 -16.34 3.65
CA TRP A 30 14.15 -15.30 4.25
C TRP A 30 14.89 -13.98 4.53
N ALA A 31 16.22 -13.97 4.55
CA ALA A 31 17.00 -12.74 4.70
C ALA A 31 17.02 -11.91 3.41
N LYS A 32 17.00 -12.59 2.24
CA LYS A 32 16.96 -11.94 0.93
C LYS A 32 15.65 -11.19 0.70
N GLU A 33 15.76 -9.86 0.55
CA GLU A 33 14.62 -8.99 0.22
C GLU A 33 13.92 -9.40 -1.08
N GLU A 34 14.68 -9.92 -2.02
CA GLU A 34 14.17 -10.43 -3.28
C GLU A 34 13.17 -11.57 -3.07
N HIS A 35 13.56 -12.61 -2.33
CA HIS A 35 12.69 -13.74 -2.03
C HIS A 35 11.42 -13.28 -1.31
N ARG A 36 11.58 -12.44 -0.29
CA ARG A 36 10.45 -11.87 0.48
C ARG A 36 9.46 -11.12 -0.42
N ARG A 37 9.96 -10.27 -1.32
CA ARG A 37 9.15 -9.55 -2.31
C ARG A 37 8.39 -10.53 -3.21
N ARG A 38 9.07 -11.51 -3.80
CA ARG A 38 8.44 -12.44 -4.75
C ARG A 38 7.35 -13.27 -4.09
N ILE A 39 7.63 -13.80 -2.90
CA ILE A 39 6.68 -14.57 -2.10
C ILE A 39 5.48 -13.69 -1.75
N ALA A 40 5.70 -12.47 -1.23
CA ALA A 40 4.60 -11.55 -0.91
C ALA A 40 3.72 -11.26 -2.14
N ALA A 41 4.32 -11.07 -3.32
CA ALA A 41 3.57 -10.84 -4.56
C ALA A 41 2.79 -12.09 -5.02
N CYS A 42 3.38 -13.29 -4.91
CA CYS A 42 2.71 -14.57 -5.19
C CYS A 42 1.52 -14.81 -4.25
N LEU A 43 1.65 -14.54 -2.95
CA LEU A 43 0.55 -14.66 -2.00
C LEU A 43 -0.60 -13.72 -2.34
N VAL A 44 -0.31 -12.48 -2.75
CA VAL A 44 -1.35 -11.54 -3.23
C VAL A 44 -2.01 -12.05 -4.52
N LYS A 45 -1.25 -12.63 -5.46
CA LYS A 45 -1.83 -13.29 -6.65
C LYS A 45 -2.70 -14.49 -6.25
N GLY A 46 -2.29 -15.28 -5.26
CA GLY A 46 -3.10 -16.35 -4.69
C GLY A 46 -4.48 -15.88 -4.24
N VAL A 47 -4.59 -14.69 -3.62
CA VAL A 47 -5.90 -14.10 -3.27
C VAL A 47 -6.76 -13.78 -4.49
N TYR A 48 -6.16 -13.30 -5.59
CA TYR A 48 -6.89 -13.09 -6.85
C TYR A 48 -7.41 -14.39 -7.44
N VAL A 49 -6.55 -15.41 -7.53
CA VAL A 49 -6.92 -16.72 -8.08
C VAL A 49 -7.96 -17.41 -7.19
N HIS A 50 -7.85 -17.28 -5.87
CA HIS A 50 -8.82 -17.85 -4.92
C HIS A 50 -10.22 -17.25 -5.08
N GLU A 51 -10.30 -15.94 -5.32
CA GLU A 51 -11.59 -15.31 -5.65
C GLU A 51 -12.13 -15.76 -7.01
N ASN A 52 -11.26 -16.01 -8.01
CA ASN A 52 -11.67 -16.52 -9.32
C ASN A 52 -12.23 -17.94 -9.20
N ASP A 53 -11.46 -18.84 -8.57
CA ASP A 53 -11.84 -20.22 -8.27
C ASP A 53 -13.21 -20.30 -7.56
N ARG A 54 -13.50 -19.35 -6.66
CA ARG A 54 -14.78 -19.24 -5.96
C ARG A 54 -15.89 -18.71 -6.86
N ALA A 55 -15.66 -17.57 -7.52
CA ALA A 55 -16.65 -16.88 -8.34
C ALA A 55 -17.11 -17.73 -9.54
N GLU A 56 -16.18 -18.46 -10.15
CA GLU A 56 -16.42 -19.31 -11.32
C GLU A 56 -16.78 -20.75 -10.93
N ARG A 57 -16.81 -21.06 -9.62
CA ARG A 57 -17.12 -22.40 -9.08
C ARG A 57 -16.25 -23.49 -9.71
N MET A 58 -14.96 -23.19 -9.88
CA MET A 58 -14.00 -24.10 -10.51
C MET A 58 -13.94 -25.43 -9.76
N ALA A 59 -14.02 -26.53 -10.51
CA ALA A 59 -13.97 -27.89 -9.95
C ALA A 59 -12.58 -28.24 -9.43
N VAL A 60 -11.53 -27.77 -10.12
CA VAL A 60 -10.13 -27.88 -9.71
C VAL A 60 -9.68 -26.49 -9.26
N LYS A 61 -9.16 -26.39 -8.04
CA LYS A 61 -8.69 -25.12 -7.47
C LYS A 61 -7.26 -24.86 -7.89
N LEU A 62 -7.02 -23.73 -8.55
CA LEU A 62 -5.68 -23.29 -9.00
C LEU A 62 -4.96 -22.46 -7.93
N ALA A 63 -5.73 -21.84 -7.03
CA ALA A 63 -5.20 -20.92 -6.03
C ALA A 63 -4.17 -21.55 -5.07
N PRO A 64 -4.34 -22.79 -4.55
CA PRO A 64 -3.44 -23.38 -3.55
C PRO A 64 -1.97 -23.37 -3.92
N ALA A 65 -1.65 -23.64 -5.18
CA ALA A 65 -0.27 -23.64 -5.67
C ALA A 65 0.46 -22.30 -5.48
N TRP A 66 -0.27 -21.18 -5.37
CA TRP A 66 0.33 -19.85 -5.17
C TRP A 66 0.85 -19.61 -3.75
N TRP A 67 0.48 -20.42 -2.75
CA TRP A 67 0.94 -20.30 -1.37
C TRP A 67 1.58 -21.59 -0.83
N GLU A 68 1.06 -22.77 -1.19
CA GLU A 68 1.58 -24.07 -0.73
C GLU A 68 3.00 -24.33 -1.23
N SER A 69 3.32 -23.87 -2.45
CA SER A 69 4.67 -23.97 -3.02
C SER A 69 5.75 -23.21 -2.21
N PHE A 70 5.33 -22.35 -1.28
CA PHE A 70 6.21 -21.60 -0.38
C PHE A 70 6.05 -22.03 1.09
N GLY A 71 5.37 -23.14 1.37
CA GLY A 71 5.16 -23.64 2.74
C GLY A 71 4.09 -22.91 3.54
N PHE A 72 3.19 -22.18 2.88
CA PHE A 72 2.05 -21.54 3.54
C PHE A 72 0.78 -22.37 3.41
N HIS A 73 -0.16 -22.11 4.33
CA HIS A 73 -1.53 -22.60 4.25
C HIS A 73 -2.52 -21.45 4.46
N LEU A 74 -3.69 -21.52 3.84
CA LEU A 74 -4.75 -20.54 4.02
C LEU A 74 -5.41 -20.72 5.40
N LYS A 75 -5.19 -19.77 6.32
CA LYS A 75 -5.78 -19.79 7.67
C LYS A 75 -7.18 -19.18 7.69
N LYS A 76 -7.37 -18.04 7.03
CA LYS A 76 -8.64 -17.30 7.08
C LYS A 76 -8.83 -16.43 5.84
N GLU A 77 -10.07 -16.38 5.37
CA GLU A 77 -10.48 -15.47 4.31
C GLU A 77 -11.05 -14.17 4.88
N LEU A 78 -10.75 -13.06 4.20
CA LEU A 78 -11.35 -11.75 4.48
C LEU A 78 -12.37 -11.46 3.39
N ARG A 79 -13.64 -11.55 3.78
CA ARG A 79 -14.79 -11.35 2.91
C ARG A 79 -15.51 -10.05 3.21
N GLU A 80 -16.08 -9.47 2.17
CA GLU A 80 -17.04 -8.38 2.29
C GLU A 80 -18.28 -8.65 1.44
N PRO A 81 -19.45 -8.19 1.88
CA PRO A 81 -20.65 -8.22 1.05
C PRO A 81 -20.58 -7.12 -0.01
N ILE A 82 -20.78 -7.49 -1.28
CA ILE A 82 -20.99 -6.56 -2.39
C ILE A 82 -22.41 -6.70 -2.90
N TYR A 83 -23.13 -5.58 -2.94
CA TYR A 83 -24.41 -5.50 -3.62
C TYR A 83 -24.19 -5.29 -5.11
N SER A 84 -24.70 -6.20 -5.94
CA SER A 84 -24.77 -5.98 -7.38
C SER A 84 -26.14 -5.47 -7.77
N ALA A 85 -26.20 -4.22 -8.22
CA ALA A 85 -27.42 -3.60 -8.72
C ALA A 85 -27.95 -4.30 -9.99
N ILE A 86 -27.08 -4.94 -10.76
CA ILE A 86 -27.44 -5.63 -12.00
C ILE A 86 -28.23 -6.91 -11.69
N VAL A 87 -27.80 -7.65 -10.67
CA VAL A 87 -28.37 -8.96 -10.33
C VAL A 87 -29.33 -8.88 -9.13
N GLY A 88 -29.46 -7.71 -8.50
CA GLY A 88 -30.32 -7.46 -7.36
C GLY A 88 -29.95 -8.23 -6.08
N VAL A 89 -28.76 -8.83 -6.01
CA VAL A 89 -28.33 -9.69 -4.89
C VAL A 89 -27.03 -9.20 -4.26
N VAL A 90 -26.89 -9.49 -2.96
CA VAL A 90 -25.64 -9.36 -2.23
C VAL A 90 -24.88 -10.67 -2.36
N PHE A 91 -23.62 -10.59 -2.78
CA PHE A 91 -22.70 -11.72 -2.71
C PHE A 91 -21.43 -11.32 -1.98
N ASP A 92 -20.85 -12.26 -1.25
CA ASP A 92 -19.54 -12.06 -0.64
C ASP A 92 -18.46 -12.09 -1.72
N THR A 93 -17.46 -11.25 -1.58
CA THR A 93 -16.20 -11.34 -2.34
C THR A 93 -15.04 -11.46 -1.37
N ILE A 94 -14.05 -12.28 -1.72
CA ILE A 94 -12.80 -12.36 -0.98
C ILE A 94 -11.95 -11.17 -1.40
N TYR A 95 -11.61 -10.26 -0.47
CA TYR A 95 -10.74 -9.11 -0.75
C TYR A 95 -9.33 -9.28 -0.14
N GLY A 96 -9.19 -10.22 0.79
CA GLY A 96 -7.92 -10.56 1.41
C GLY A 96 -7.91 -11.96 2.02
N ALA A 97 -6.74 -12.39 2.46
CA ALA A 97 -6.54 -13.67 3.11
C ALA A 97 -5.41 -13.58 4.15
N ILE A 98 -5.46 -14.47 5.13
CA ILE A 98 -4.40 -14.70 6.10
C ILE A 98 -3.77 -16.05 5.76
N PHE A 99 -2.48 -16.02 5.48
CA PHE A 99 -1.67 -17.20 5.27
C PHE A 99 -0.82 -17.46 6.51
N GLU A 100 -0.76 -18.71 6.94
CA GLU A 100 0.09 -19.17 8.03
C GLU A 100 1.27 -19.96 7.46
N TYR A 101 2.48 -19.59 7.88
CA TYR A 101 3.69 -20.28 7.46
C TYR A 101 3.92 -21.53 8.32
N SER A 102 4.14 -22.67 7.67
CA SER A 102 4.53 -23.91 8.32
C SER A 102 5.99 -24.18 7.97
N PRO A 103 6.95 -23.84 8.85
CA PRO A 103 8.37 -24.00 8.55
C PRO A 103 8.70 -25.47 8.32
N SER A 104 9.47 -25.74 7.27
CA SER A 104 9.97 -27.10 6.99
C SER A 104 11.15 -27.48 7.89
N ALA A 105 11.83 -26.49 8.49
CA ALA A 105 12.93 -26.69 9.43
C ALA A 105 12.91 -25.66 10.58
N PRO A 106 13.34 -26.03 11.81
CA PRO A 106 13.50 -25.09 12.91
C PRO A 106 14.74 -24.21 12.70
N GLY A 107 14.55 -22.94 12.33
CA GLY A 107 15.71 -22.03 12.17
C GLY A 107 15.50 -20.78 11.33
N ASP A 108 14.36 -20.62 10.66
CA ASP A 108 14.09 -19.53 9.72
C ASP A 108 13.98 -18.16 10.39
N ARG A 109 15.12 -17.61 10.77
CA ARG A 109 15.24 -16.22 11.22
C ARG A 109 14.74 -15.33 10.09
N CYS A 110 13.80 -14.43 10.39
CA CYS A 110 13.13 -13.52 9.46
C CYS A 110 11.97 -14.11 8.62
N ALA A 111 11.59 -15.38 8.78
CA ALA A 111 10.35 -15.87 8.18
C ALA A 111 9.12 -15.24 8.86
N PRO A 112 8.07 -14.89 8.10
CA PRO A 112 6.79 -14.51 8.68
C PRO A 112 6.14 -15.74 9.31
N ARG A 113 5.45 -15.55 10.42
CA ARG A 113 4.46 -16.54 10.86
C ARG A 113 3.15 -16.37 10.10
N TYR A 114 2.76 -15.12 9.87
CA TYR A 114 1.54 -14.78 9.14
C TYR A 114 1.79 -13.77 8.05
N VAL A 115 1.12 -13.94 6.91
CA VAL A 115 1.04 -12.92 5.88
C VAL A 115 -0.43 -12.58 5.64
N VAL A 116 -0.78 -11.31 5.86
CA VAL A 116 -2.10 -10.78 5.52
C VAL A 116 -2.01 -10.11 4.16
N ALA A 117 -2.58 -10.77 3.15
CA ALA A 117 -2.50 -10.34 1.76
C ALA A 117 -3.84 -9.77 1.29
N PHE A 118 -3.81 -8.63 0.59
CA PHE A 118 -5.00 -7.96 0.07
C PHE A 118 -4.93 -7.82 -1.45
N ARG A 119 -5.97 -8.30 -2.14
CA ARG A 119 -6.08 -8.10 -3.59
C ARG A 119 -6.67 -6.73 -3.93
N GLY A 120 -6.32 -6.21 -5.09
CA GLY A 120 -6.97 -5.04 -5.66
C GLY A 120 -8.29 -5.39 -6.36
N THR A 121 -8.90 -4.38 -6.97
CA THR A 121 -10.07 -4.56 -7.83
C THR A 121 -9.65 -5.20 -9.15
N LYS A 122 -10.47 -6.10 -9.69
CA LYS A 122 -10.25 -6.68 -11.03
C LYS A 122 -10.34 -5.55 -12.09
N PRO A 123 -9.41 -5.44 -13.04
CA PRO A 123 -9.54 -4.48 -14.12
C PRO A 123 -10.62 -4.93 -15.10
N GLY A 124 -11.55 -4.03 -15.43
CA GLY A 124 -12.45 -4.17 -16.59
C GLY A 124 -11.97 -3.28 -17.75
N SER A 125 -11.82 -1.98 -17.49
CA SER A 125 -11.39 -0.93 -18.42
C SER A 125 -10.56 0.10 -17.64
N ILE A 126 -9.38 0.50 -18.11
CA ILE A 126 -8.42 1.35 -17.36
C ILE A 126 -9.04 2.70 -16.95
N ARG A 127 -9.93 3.26 -17.78
CA ARG A 127 -10.58 4.55 -17.51
C ARG A 127 -11.68 4.43 -16.45
N ASP A 128 -12.48 3.38 -16.52
CA ASP A 128 -13.51 3.09 -15.50
C ASP A 128 -12.85 2.67 -14.20
N TYR A 129 -11.74 1.92 -14.31
CA TYR A 129 -10.88 1.53 -13.19
C TYR A 129 -10.34 2.72 -12.42
N TYR A 130 -9.96 3.81 -13.10
CA TYR A 130 -9.49 5.03 -12.45
C TYR A 130 -10.59 5.77 -11.67
N LEU A 131 -11.77 5.88 -12.29
CA LEU A 131 -12.95 6.48 -11.67
C LEU A 131 -13.41 5.64 -10.48
N ASP A 132 -13.40 4.32 -10.63
CA ASP A 132 -13.71 3.37 -9.58
C ASP A 132 -12.68 3.44 -8.46
N LEU A 133 -11.38 3.48 -8.74
CA LEU A 133 -10.33 3.67 -7.73
C LEU A 133 -10.52 4.99 -6.97
N THR A 134 -10.90 6.07 -7.66
CA THR A 134 -11.18 7.36 -7.02
C THR A 134 -12.35 7.26 -6.05
N ILE A 135 -13.45 6.66 -6.50
CA ILE A 135 -14.64 6.43 -5.67
C ILE A 135 -14.28 5.49 -4.52
N VAL A 136 -13.51 4.44 -4.76
CA VAL A 136 -13.16 3.44 -3.77
C VAL A 136 -12.14 3.97 -2.77
N ILE A 137 -11.17 4.81 -3.13
CA ILE A 137 -10.27 5.50 -2.21
C ILE A 137 -11.05 6.48 -1.33
N ASN A 138 -12.00 7.21 -1.92
CA ASN A 138 -12.89 8.08 -1.15
C ASN A 138 -13.83 7.29 -0.23
N LYS A 139 -14.21 6.06 -0.61
CA LYS A 139 -14.99 5.13 0.23
C LYS A 139 -14.13 4.37 1.25
N LEU A 140 -12.83 4.12 0.98
CA LEU A 140 -11.86 3.51 1.90
C LEU A 140 -11.74 4.36 3.17
N LYS A 141 -11.81 5.69 3.03
CA LYS A 141 -11.89 6.64 4.15
C LYS A 141 -13.14 6.42 5.04
N LYS A 142 -14.16 5.70 4.56
CA LYS A 142 -15.47 5.58 5.20
C LYS A 142 -15.94 4.15 5.53
N ARG A 143 -15.25 3.04 5.22
CA ARG A 143 -15.87 1.69 5.37
C ARG A 143 -15.00 0.46 5.69
N THR A 144 -15.68 -0.43 6.42
CA THR A 144 -15.59 -1.89 6.65
C THR A 144 -14.28 -2.63 6.36
N ARG A 145 -13.73 -2.64 5.13
CA ARG A 145 -12.53 -3.46 4.83
C ARG A 145 -11.35 -3.12 5.73
N CYS A 146 -11.03 -1.83 5.86
CA CYS A 146 -9.92 -1.39 6.70
C CYS A 146 -10.21 -1.69 8.17
N VAL A 147 -11.44 -1.48 8.64
CA VAL A 147 -11.85 -1.75 10.03
C VAL A 147 -11.75 -3.24 10.34
N GLN A 148 -12.27 -4.10 9.47
CA GLN A 148 -12.22 -5.55 9.60
C GLN A 148 -10.79 -6.07 9.51
N ALA A 149 -9.97 -5.51 8.60
CA ALA A 149 -8.56 -5.85 8.49
C ALA A 149 -7.77 -5.47 9.74
N CYS A 150 -7.98 -4.25 10.27
CA CYS A 150 -7.38 -3.81 11.54
C CYS A 150 -7.78 -4.76 12.68
N ALA A 151 -9.09 -4.99 12.89
CA ALA A 151 -9.59 -5.88 13.94
C ALA A 151 -9.06 -7.31 13.79
N THR A 152 -8.88 -7.78 12.56
CA THR A 152 -8.31 -9.11 12.30
C THR A 152 -6.86 -9.20 12.75
N ILE A 153 -6.04 -8.19 12.43
CA ILE A 153 -4.62 -8.21 12.80
C ILE A 153 -4.47 -7.97 14.31
N GLU A 154 -5.28 -7.11 14.92
CA GLU A 154 -5.35 -6.99 16.37
C GLU A 154 -5.67 -8.34 17.02
N GLY A 155 -6.66 -9.07 16.50
CA GLY A 155 -6.98 -10.43 16.95
C GLY A 155 -5.79 -11.39 16.85
N LEU A 156 -5.09 -11.42 15.69
CA LEU A 156 -3.89 -12.25 15.51
C LEU A 156 -2.79 -11.90 16.53
N MET A 157 -2.57 -10.60 16.78
CA MET A 157 -1.56 -10.15 17.74
C MET A 157 -1.93 -10.51 19.19
N MET A 158 -3.22 -10.55 19.52
CA MET A 158 -3.69 -10.97 20.84
C MET A 158 -3.56 -12.48 21.04
N GLU A 159 -3.79 -13.29 20.00
CA GLU A 159 -3.65 -14.74 20.04
C GLU A 159 -2.19 -15.19 20.13
N GLU A 160 -1.28 -14.52 19.42
CA GLU A 160 0.08 -15.02 19.16
C GLU A 160 1.18 -14.21 19.87
N GLY A 161 0.78 -13.14 20.56
CA GLY A 161 1.68 -12.19 21.17
C GLY A 161 2.20 -11.11 20.19
N GLN A 162 2.68 -10.02 20.76
CA GLN A 162 3.16 -8.85 20.01
C GLN A 162 4.46 -9.11 19.22
N ASP A 163 5.17 -10.18 19.54
CA ASP A 163 6.42 -10.58 18.86
C ASP A 163 6.17 -11.45 17.62
N SER A 164 4.91 -11.74 17.28
CA SER A 164 4.56 -12.53 16.10
C SER A 164 4.95 -11.79 14.81
N CYS A 165 5.72 -12.46 13.94
CA CYS A 165 6.17 -11.88 12.67
C CYS A 165 5.01 -11.87 11.66
N ILE A 166 4.20 -10.80 11.68
CA ILE A 166 3.08 -10.58 10.76
C ILE A 166 3.51 -9.65 9.64
N TRP A 167 3.31 -10.06 8.38
CA TRP A 167 3.52 -9.21 7.21
C TRP A 167 2.20 -8.70 6.65
N LEU A 168 2.25 -7.50 6.08
CA LEU A 168 1.19 -6.94 5.26
C LEU A 168 1.61 -6.93 3.80
N ALA A 169 0.77 -7.46 2.91
CA ALA A 169 1.01 -7.41 1.48
C ALA A 169 -0.24 -6.96 0.75
N GLY A 170 -0.09 -6.17 -0.31
CA GLY A 170 -1.24 -5.84 -1.14
C GLY A 170 -0.88 -5.29 -2.50
N HIS A 171 -1.81 -5.44 -3.44
CA HIS A 171 -1.68 -4.91 -4.80
C HIS A 171 -2.77 -3.90 -5.11
N SER A 172 -2.40 -2.78 -5.77
CA SER A 172 -3.33 -1.73 -6.19
C SER A 172 -4.22 -1.26 -5.04
N LEU A 173 -5.54 -1.40 -5.14
CA LEU A 173 -6.45 -1.09 -4.04
C LEU A 173 -6.13 -1.89 -2.76
N GLY A 174 -5.71 -3.15 -2.87
CA GLY A 174 -5.28 -3.95 -1.73
C GLY A 174 -4.03 -3.38 -1.06
N ALA A 175 -3.11 -2.79 -1.84
CA ALA A 175 -1.97 -2.06 -1.29
C ALA A 175 -2.43 -0.80 -0.52
N ALA A 176 -3.47 -0.10 -0.99
CA ALA A 176 -4.05 1.01 -0.24
C ALA A 176 -4.68 0.56 1.09
N VAL A 177 -5.32 -0.62 1.13
CA VAL A 177 -5.81 -1.23 2.39
C VAL A 177 -4.65 -1.53 3.33
N ALA A 178 -3.62 -2.24 2.85
CA ALA A 178 -2.42 -2.56 3.62
C ALA A 178 -1.73 -1.29 4.17
N LEU A 179 -1.67 -0.23 3.37
CA LEU A 179 -1.12 1.08 3.77
C LEU A 179 -1.93 1.72 4.91
N VAL A 180 -3.26 1.73 4.82
CA VAL A 180 -4.12 2.27 5.88
C VAL A 180 -3.97 1.47 7.17
N VAL A 181 -3.98 0.15 7.06
CA VAL A 181 -3.84 -0.79 8.17
C VAL A 181 -2.46 -0.63 8.84
N GLY A 182 -1.38 -0.60 8.07
CA GLY A 182 -0.03 -0.40 8.61
C GLY A 182 0.11 0.94 9.36
N ARG A 183 -0.46 2.02 8.81
CA ARG A 183 -0.50 3.32 9.51
C ARG A 183 -1.28 3.26 10.80
N TYR A 184 -2.42 2.56 10.80
CA TYR A 184 -3.22 2.35 12.00
C TYR A 184 -2.44 1.61 13.08
N MET A 185 -1.72 0.55 12.73
CA MET A 185 -0.89 -0.19 13.69
C MET A 185 0.26 0.62 14.26
N MET A 186 0.83 1.52 13.49
CA MET A 186 1.91 2.40 13.96
C MET A 186 1.43 3.51 14.91
N VAL A 187 0.12 3.78 14.96
CA VAL A 187 -0.46 4.75 15.91
C VAL A 187 -1.07 4.09 17.14
N GLN A 188 -0.77 2.81 17.39
CA GLN A 188 -1.09 2.15 18.65
C GLN A 188 -0.05 2.49 19.73
N GLU A 189 -0.32 2.15 20.99
CA GLU A 189 0.60 2.42 22.11
C GLU A 189 1.93 1.65 21.97
N LYS A 190 1.86 0.41 21.48
CA LYS A 190 3.01 -0.45 21.19
C LYS A 190 3.00 -0.80 19.70
N PRO A 191 3.65 0.00 18.84
CA PRO A 191 3.61 -0.20 17.40
C PRO A 191 4.48 -1.42 17.00
N PRO A 192 3.91 -2.45 16.36
CA PRO A 192 4.65 -3.67 16.02
C PRO A 192 5.57 -3.54 14.79
N ASN A 193 5.55 -2.38 14.11
CA ASN A 193 6.36 -2.10 12.92
C ASN A 193 6.33 -3.21 11.85
N LEU A 194 5.12 -3.53 11.37
CA LEU A 194 4.88 -4.66 10.49
C LEU A 194 5.62 -4.53 9.15
N PRO A 195 6.43 -5.52 8.74
CA PRO A 195 6.96 -5.58 7.38
C PRO A 195 5.81 -5.50 6.38
N THR A 196 5.90 -4.53 5.46
CA THR A 196 4.81 -4.20 4.56
C THR A 196 5.31 -4.15 3.12
N PHE A 197 4.58 -4.81 2.21
CA PHE A 197 4.87 -4.92 0.78
C PHE A 197 3.71 -4.33 -0.01
N LEU A 198 3.91 -3.15 -0.60
CA LEU A 198 2.88 -2.39 -1.31
C LEU A 198 3.19 -2.42 -2.81
N PHE A 199 2.40 -3.16 -3.58
CA PHE A 199 2.56 -3.29 -5.03
C PHE A 199 1.61 -2.35 -5.77
N ASN A 200 2.16 -1.41 -6.55
CA ASN A 200 1.41 -0.45 -7.36
C ASN A 200 0.25 0.26 -6.62
N PRO A 201 0.43 0.77 -5.38
CA PRO A 201 -0.65 1.45 -4.67
C PRO A 201 -1.09 2.73 -5.41
N PRO A 202 -2.39 3.06 -5.41
CA PRO A 202 -2.86 4.30 -6.01
C PRO A 202 -2.45 5.53 -5.19
N HIS A 203 -2.11 6.62 -5.88
CA HIS A 203 -1.74 7.90 -5.26
C HIS A 203 -2.76 9.04 -5.56
N VAL A 204 -3.36 9.64 -4.52
CA VAL A 204 -4.45 10.64 -4.69
C VAL A 204 -4.00 11.90 -5.44
N SER A 205 -2.73 12.30 -5.38
CA SER A 205 -2.31 13.57 -6.03
C SER A 205 -2.53 13.55 -7.55
N PHE A 206 -2.52 12.39 -8.20
CA PHE A 206 -2.84 12.25 -9.63
C PHE A 206 -4.36 12.25 -9.87
N ILE A 207 -5.11 11.60 -8.99
CA ILE A 207 -6.60 11.57 -8.97
C ILE A 207 -7.20 12.96 -8.88
N THR A 208 -6.67 13.79 -7.99
CA THR A 208 -7.15 15.16 -7.83
C THR A 208 -6.72 16.06 -8.99
N SER A 209 -5.54 15.87 -9.58
CA SER A 209 -5.08 16.71 -10.71
C SER A 209 -5.87 16.47 -12.00
N ILE A 210 -6.30 15.24 -12.29
CA ILE A 210 -7.23 14.97 -13.41
C ILE A 210 -8.61 15.62 -13.17
N ASN A 211 -9.12 15.58 -11.94
CA ASN A 211 -10.40 16.23 -11.60
C ASN A 211 -10.29 17.76 -11.61
N LEU A 212 -9.15 18.32 -11.21
CA LEU A 212 -8.89 19.76 -11.24
C LEU A 212 -8.69 20.29 -12.68
N LEU A 213 -8.06 19.50 -13.56
CA LEU A 213 -7.92 19.83 -14.98
C LEU A 213 -9.27 19.85 -15.72
N LYS A 214 -10.29 19.19 -15.17
CA LYS A 214 -11.67 19.17 -15.69
C LYS A 214 -12.57 20.27 -15.11
N LEU A 215 -12.05 21.15 -14.25
CA LEU A 215 -12.81 22.31 -13.79
C LEU A 215 -12.91 23.36 -14.90
N ASP A 216 -14.13 23.85 -15.10
CA ASP A 216 -14.49 24.94 -15.99
C ASP A 216 -13.55 26.17 -15.75
N PRO A 217 -13.00 26.81 -16.81
CA PRO A 217 -12.13 27.98 -16.67
C PRO A 217 -12.67 29.08 -15.75
N VAL A 218 -13.99 29.22 -15.66
CA VAL A 218 -14.67 30.20 -14.80
C VAL A 218 -14.51 29.86 -13.30
N ALA A 219 -14.41 28.58 -12.95
CA ALA A 219 -14.16 28.13 -11.57
C ALA A 219 -12.70 28.28 -11.14
N LYS A 220 -11.75 28.29 -12.08
CA LYS A 220 -10.33 28.60 -11.78
C LYS A 220 -10.14 30.06 -11.37
N GLU A 221 -10.93 30.96 -11.93
CA GLU A 221 -10.81 32.40 -11.69
C GLU A 221 -11.47 32.85 -10.36
N SER A 222 -12.53 32.15 -9.92
CA SER A 222 -13.21 32.43 -8.66
C SER A 222 -12.39 32.02 -7.42
N VAL A 223 -11.53 31.02 -7.54
CA VAL A 223 -10.59 30.58 -6.48
C VAL A 223 -9.53 31.66 -6.18
N HIS A 224 -9.12 32.46 -7.17
CA HIS A 224 -8.14 33.52 -6.98
C HIS A 224 -8.72 34.77 -6.27
N ARG A 225 -10.02 35.05 -6.40
CA ARG A 225 -10.64 36.27 -5.83
C ARG A 225 -11.02 36.17 -4.36
N VAL A 226 -11.16 34.97 -3.80
CA VAL A 226 -11.55 34.75 -2.38
C VAL A 226 -10.32 34.67 -1.44
N GLY A 227 -9.09 34.78 -1.98
CA GLY A 227 -7.85 34.51 -1.23
C GLY A 227 -7.43 35.54 -0.17
N ASN A 228 -7.98 36.76 -0.17
CA ASN A 228 -7.43 37.85 0.65
C ASN A 228 -8.15 38.10 2.00
N ILE A 229 -9.37 37.59 2.21
CA ILE A 229 -10.14 37.85 3.44
C ILE A 229 -10.00 36.71 4.48
N LEU A 230 -9.47 35.55 4.08
CA LEU A 230 -9.35 34.36 4.94
C LEU A 230 -7.95 34.16 5.53
N ARG A 231 -7.11 35.20 5.62
CA ARG A 231 -5.65 35.02 5.81
C ARG A 231 -5.24 34.66 7.24
N GLU A 232 -5.99 35.09 8.26
CA GLU A 232 -5.62 34.85 9.67
C GLU A 232 -6.26 33.56 10.24
N GLY A 233 -7.52 33.29 9.91
CA GLY A 233 -8.18 32.03 10.24
C GLY A 233 -7.55 30.82 9.52
N ALA A 234 -7.19 30.99 8.23
CA ALA A 234 -6.50 29.93 7.49
C ALA A 234 -5.08 29.68 8.02
N ALA A 235 -4.36 30.71 8.50
CA ALA A 235 -3.02 30.54 9.07
C ALA A 235 -3.03 29.68 10.36
N LYS A 236 -4.01 29.88 11.25
CA LYS A 236 -4.16 29.08 12.47
C LYS A 236 -4.55 27.63 12.17
N VAL A 237 -5.49 27.42 11.24
CA VAL A 237 -5.91 26.09 10.77
C VAL A 237 -4.75 25.37 10.07
N LEU A 238 -3.94 26.09 9.30
CA LEU A 238 -2.75 25.54 8.65
C LEU A 238 -1.67 25.16 9.67
N ARG A 239 -1.49 25.95 10.74
CA ARG A 239 -0.54 25.64 11.82
C ARG A 239 -0.96 24.40 12.61
N SER A 240 -2.23 24.30 13.02
CA SER A 240 -2.70 23.12 13.76
C SER A 240 -2.69 21.84 12.90
N HIS A 241 -3.00 21.96 11.61
CA HIS A 241 -2.86 20.85 10.67
C HIS A 241 -1.40 20.41 10.53
N ARG A 242 -0.47 21.37 10.45
CA ARG A 242 0.97 21.11 10.40
C ARG A 242 1.46 20.36 11.64
N GLU A 243 1.15 20.83 12.84
CA GLU A 243 1.55 20.17 14.08
C GLU A 243 1.01 18.73 14.17
N ARG A 244 -0.24 18.52 13.74
CA ARG A 244 -0.86 17.19 13.67
C ARG A 244 -0.15 16.27 12.66
N MET A 245 0.20 16.78 11.48
CA MET A 245 0.94 16.01 10.47
C MET A 245 2.36 15.70 10.90
N ASP A 246 3.05 16.65 11.53
CA ASP A 246 4.41 16.45 12.06
C ASP A 246 4.41 15.37 13.15
N ASN A 247 3.45 15.40 14.08
CA ASN A 247 3.29 14.36 15.09
C ASN A 247 2.99 12.99 14.46
N LEU A 248 2.09 12.93 13.47
CA LEU A 248 1.79 11.69 12.76
C LEU A 248 3.03 11.14 12.03
N PHE A 249 3.77 11.99 11.34
CA PHE A 249 4.97 11.59 10.60
C PHE A 249 6.07 11.11 11.55
N GLN A 250 6.22 11.72 12.72
CA GLN A 250 7.13 11.24 13.76
C GLN A 250 6.75 9.83 14.23
N ARG A 251 5.48 9.57 14.52
CA ARG A 251 4.98 8.24 14.95
C ARG A 251 5.15 7.18 13.86
N LEU A 252 4.92 7.56 12.61
CA LEU A 252 5.07 6.69 11.44
C LEU A 252 6.53 6.53 10.99
N SER A 253 7.47 7.38 11.45
CA SER A 253 8.87 7.40 10.98
C SER A 253 9.65 6.09 11.13
N PRO A 254 9.44 5.26 12.19
CA PRO A 254 10.13 3.97 12.33
C PRO A 254 9.65 2.93 11.33
N TRP A 255 8.48 3.12 10.74
CA TRP A 255 7.89 2.20 9.78
C TRP A 255 8.32 2.51 8.36
N VAL A 256 8.97 1.54 7.74
CA VAL A 256 9.55 1.65 6.41
C VAL A 256 8.93 0.58 5.50
N PRO A 257 7.74 0.83 4.94
CA PRO A 257 7.14 -0.09 3.97
C PRO A 257 7.98 -0.20 2.70
N ASN A 258 8.01 -1.39 2.11
CA ASN A 258 8.51 -1.63 0.77
C ASN A 258 7.45 -1.19 -0.24
N LEU A 259 7.75 -0.14 -0.99
CA LEU A 259 6.85 0.48 -1.94
C LEU A 259 7.32 0.19 -3.37
N TYR A 260 6.63 -0.72 -4.04
CA TYR A 260 6.91 -1.16 -5.39
C TYR A 260 6.05 -0.39 -6.38
N VAL A 261 6.69 0.37 -7.26
CA VAL A 261 6.02 1.27 -8.22
C VAL A 261 6.64 1.14 -9.60
N HIS A 262 5.80 1.22 -10.62
CA HIS A 262 6.25 1.22 -12.01
C HIS A 262 6.29 2.65 -12.57
N LYS A 263 7.37 3.01 -13.29
CA LYS A 263 7.56 4.37 -13.82
C LYS A 263 6.50 4.78 -14.85
N LYS A 264 5.97 3.81 -15.61
CA LYS A 264 4.93 4.01 -16.64
C LYS A 264 3.50 3.73 -16.14
N ASP A 265 3.32 3.42 -14.85
CA ASP A 265 1.98 3.18 -14.31
C ASP A 265 1.38 4.48 -13.74
N PRO A 266 0.37 5.07 -14.40
CA PRO A 266 -0.22 6.35 -13.97
C PRO A 266 -0.91 6.26 -12.60
N ILE A 267 -1.23 5.06 -12.11
CA ILE A 267 -1.89 4.86 -10.82
C ILE A 267 -0.92 5.09 -9.67
N CYS A 268 0.30 4.57 -9.78
CA CYS A 268 1.29 4.61 -8.71
C CYS A 268 2.44 5.61 -8.93
N GLN A 269 2.66 6.11 -10.15
CA GLN A 269 3.75 7.04 -10.48
C GLN A 269 3.79 8.28 -9.57
N GLY A 270 2.63 8.74 -9.07
CA GLY A 270 2.55 9.86 -8.14
C GLY A 270 3.37 9.70 -6.85
N PHE A 271 3.68 8.45 -6.43
CA PHE A 271 4.59 8.20 -5.32
C PHE A 271 6.06 8.51 -5.66
N ILE A 272 6.49 8.27 -6.91
CA ILE A 272 7.84 8.60 -7.37
C ILE A 272 8.03 10.12 -7.25
N ASP A 273 7.10 10.88 -7.84
CA ASP A 273 7.11 12.34 -7.79
C ASP A 273 7.09 12.87 -6.36
N TYR A 274 6.25 12.28 -5.51
CA TYR A 274 6.15 12.65 -4.09
C TYR A 274 7.50 12.54 -3.37
N PHE A 275 8.15 11.38 -3.45
CA PHE A 275 9.40 11.13 -2.74
C PHE A 275 10.58 11.91 -3.34
N GLU A 276 10.67 12.02 -4.66
CA GLU A 276 11.74 12.78 -5.32
C GLU A 276 11.64 14.29 -5.05
N GLN A 277 10.43 14.86 -5.10
CA GLN A 277 10.22 16.28 -4.78
C GLN A 277 10.53 16.56 -3.30
N ARG A 278 10.13 15.66 -2.40
CA ARG A 278 10.42 15.79 -0.98
C ARG A 278 11.91 15.74 -0.68
N GLN A 279 12.66 14.84 -1.32
CA GLN A 279 14.11 14.77 -1.16
C GLN A 279 14.80 16.03 -1.69
N LYS A 280 14.47 16.47 -2.91
CA LYS A 280 15.03 17.71 -3.48
C LYS A 280 14.79 18.91 -2.56
N PHE A 281 13.63 18.98 -1.92
CA PHE A 281 13.31 20.03 -0.96
C PHE A 281 14.11 19.91 0.34
N MET A 282 14.34 18.70 0.84
CA MET A 282 15.20 18.46 2.01
C MET A 282 16.66 18.85 1.74
N GLU A 283 17.18 18.54 0.55
CA GLU A 283 18.56 18.87 0.15
C GLU A 283 18.74 20.38 -0.10
N GLY A 284 17.71 21.08 -0.59
CA GLY A 284 17.76 22.52 -0.86
C GLY A 284 17.53 23.43 0.36
N SER A 285 17.10 22.90 1.51
CA SER A 285 16.76 23.67 2.72
C SER A 285 17.73 23.39 3.87
N HIS A 286 18.79 24.21 4.01
CA HIS A 286 19.75 24.16 5.14
C HIS A 286 19.16 24.49 6.53
N ARG A 287 17.85 24.76 6.65
CA ARG A 287 17.16 25.03 7.92
C ARG A 287 16.13 23.95 8.21
N VAL A 288 16.43 23.13 9.22
CA VAL A 288 15.62 21.98 9.70
C VAL A 288 14.17 22.36 10.10
N GLY A 289 13.89 23.64 10.37
CA GLY A 289 12.55 24.14 10.76
C GLY A 289 11.67 24.68 9.62
N THR A 290 12.23 24.96 8.43
CA THR A 290 11.50 25.44 7.23
C THR A 290 11.02 24.28 6.33
N THR A 291 11.46 23.06 6.64
CA THR A 291 11.27 21.79 5.91
C THR A 291 9.81 21.42 5.61
N PHE A 292 8.86 21.90 6.41
CA PHE A 292 7.43 21.62 6.24
C PHE A 292 6.68 22.74 5.54
N ALA A 293 7.24 23.93 5.39
CA ALA A 293 6.49 25.09 4.91
C ALA A 293 5.99 24.92 3.47
N ALA A 294 6.77 24.30 2.56
CA ALA A 294 6.38 24.16 1.15
C ALA A 294 5.51 22.92 0.87
N LEU A 295 5.80 21.77 1.50
CA LEU A 295 4.94 20.59 1.45
C LEU A 295 3.59 20.89 2.12
N SER A 296 3.59 21.61 3.24
CA SER A 296 2.39 22.13 3.91
C SER A 296 1.71 23.27 3.15
N LEU A 297 2.38 24.04 2.29
CA LEU A 297 1.71 25.04 1.46
C LEU A 297 0.90 24.36 0.36
N ARG A 298 1.47 23.31 -0.26
CA ARG A 298 0.77 22.49 -1.25
C ARG A 298 -0.33 21.68 -0.58
N ASP A 299 -0.06 20.99 0.53
CA ASP A 299 -1.05 20.21 1.27
C ASP A 299 -2.12 21.09 1.94
N GLY A 300 -1.75 22.30 2.37
CA GLY A 300 -2.65 23.33 2.88
C GLY A 300 -3.53 23.96 1.81
N PHE A 301 -2.97 24.24 0.63
CA PHE A 301 -3.72 24.64 -0.56
C PHE A 301 -4.73 23.57 -0.96
N TRP A 302 -4.33 22.30 -0.87
CA TRP A 302 -5.25 21.20 -1.10
C TRP A 302 -6.25 20.97 0.02
N HIS A 303 -5.93 21.24 1.30
CA HIS A 303 -6.90 21.22 2.41
C HIS A 303 -7.94 22.35 2.29
N LEU A 304 -7.59 23.45 1.63
CA LEU A 304 -8.51 24.53 1.28
C LEU A 304 -9.47 24.14 0.14
N ILE A 305 -9.03 23.27 -0.78
CA ILE A 305 -9.82 22.77 -1.92
C ILE A 305 -10.60 21.49 -1.57
N ASP A 306 -10.03 20.64 -0.71
CA ASP A 306 -10.55 19.34 -0.30
C ASP A 306 -10.71 19.35 1.23
N LYS A 307 -11.96 19.26 1.72
CA LYS A 307 -12.29 19.36 3.16
C LYS A 307 -11.82 18.16 4.00
N ASP A 308 -11.13 17.19 3.40
CA ASP A 308 -10.67 15.98 4.07
C ASP A 308 -9.33 16.16 4.78
N LYS A 309 -9.36 15.99 6.09
CA LYS A 309 -8.29 16.39 7.04
C LYS A 309 -7.12 15.43 7.18
N ASP A 310 -7.22 14.23 6.62
CA ASP A 310 -6.19 13.20 6.70
C ASP A 310 -5.97 12.60 5.31
N ARG A 311 -4.78 12.79 4.74
CA ARG A 311 -4.38 12.11 3.51
C ARG A 311 -3.78 10.76 3.88
N PRO A 312 -4.53 9.65 3.76
CA PRO A 312 -4.11 8.39 4.34
C PRO A 312 -2.93 7.74 3.61
N GLN A 313 -2.53 8.30 2.46
CA GLN A 313 -1.54 7.71 1.58
C GLN A 313 -0.14 8.32 1.73
N LEU A 314 0.01 9.40 2.49
CA LEU A 314 1.32 10.01 2.69
C LEU A 314 2.14 9.19 3.70
N LEU A 315 3.38 8.92 3.29
CA LEU A 315 4.34 8.10 4.04
C LEU A 315 5.57 8.94 4.43
N PRO A 316 5.97 8.96 5.71
CA PRO A 316 7.18 9.66 6.14
C PRO A 316 8.45 8.95 5.69
N SER A 317 8.46 7.62 5.71
CA SER A 317 9.59 6.77 5.32
C SER A 317 9.09 5.67 4.40
N ALA A 318 9.90 5.24 3.44
CA ALA A 318 9.62 4.08 2.59
C ALA A 318 10.90 3.62 1.87
N LYS A 319 10.97 2.32 1.55
CA LYS A 319 11.93 1.81 0.58
C LYS A 319 11.23 1.74 -0.78
N LEU A 320 11.57 2.67 -1.67
CA LEU A 320 10.97 2.79 -2.99
C LEU A 320 11.70 1.88 -3.98
N TRP A 321 10.97 1.00 -4.63
CA TRP A 321 11.47 0.10 -5.66
C TRP A 321 10.82 0.47 -7.00
N LYS A 322 11.64 0.83 -7.98
CA LYS A 322 11.15 1.24 -9.30
C LYS A 322 11.39 0.13 -10.31
N SER A 323 10.32 -0.26 -10.99
CA SER A 323 10.41 -1.10 -12.18
C SER A 323 10.40 -0.25 -13.47
N CYS A 324 11.11 -0.75 -14.48
CA CYS A 324 11.22 -0.19 -15.82
C CYS A 324 10.80 -1.20 -16.90
N LEU A 325 10.17 -2.33 -16.53
CA LEU A 325 9.81 -3.37 -17.50
C LEU A 325 8.75 -2.87 -18.49
N ASP A 326 8.90 -3.24 -19.76
CA ASP A 326 7.98 -2.80 -20.82
C ASP A 326 6.67 -3.62 -20.91
N HIS A 327 6.43 -4.53 -19.96
CA HIS A 327 5.19 -5.29 -19.83
C HIS A 327 4.10 -4.50 -19.10
N ASP A 328 2.93 -5.12 -18.87
CA ASP A 328 1.79 -4.53 -18.12
C ASP A 328 2.26 -3.74 -16.88
N PRO A 329 2.31 -2.39 -16.95
CA PRO A 329 2.90 -1.54 -15.91
C PRO A 329 2.23 -1.68 -14.56
N HIS A 330 0.94 -1.99 -14.56
CA HIS A 330 0.17 -2.17 -13.33
C HIS A 330 0.12 -3.64 -12.89
N GLY A 331 0.45 -4.58 -13.78
CA GLY A 331 0.36 -6.01 -13.54
C GLY A 331 1.24 -6.47 -12.38
N LEU A 332 0.67 -7.25 -11.46
CA LEU A 332 1.39 -7.75 -10.30
C LEU A 332 2.55 -8.70 -10.69
N GLN A 333 2.48 -9.35 -11.86
CA GLN A 333 3.45 -10.35 -12.30
C GLN A 333 4.89 -9.84 -12.41
N GLN A 334 5.07 -8.54 -12.68
CA GLN A 334 6.40 -7.92 -12.75
C GLN A 334 7.17 -8.07 -11.43
N TRP A 335 6.45 -8.15 -10.30
CA TRP A 335 7.05 -8.13 -8.97
C TRP A 335 7.62 -9.48 -8.52
N TRP A 336 7.34 -10.58 -9.24
CA TRP A 336 8.01 -11.87 -9.03
C TRP A 336 8.82 -12.38 -10.21
N LYS A 337 8.72 -11.75 -11.39
CA LYS A 337 9.50 -12.12 -12.60
C LYS A 337 10.77 -11.30 -12.82
N GLN A 338 10.88 -10.14 -12.17
CA GLN A 338 11.98 -9.21 -12.40
C GLN A 338 13.09 -9.35 -11.36
N ASP A 339 14.34 -9.51 -11.81
CA ASP A 339 15.51 -9.62 -10.92
C ASP A 339 16.08 -8.24 -10.55
N SER A 340 16.14 -7.30 -11.50
CA SER A 340 16.78 -5.99 -11.30
C SER A 340 15.78 -4.86 -11.10
N LEU A 341 15.68 -4.35 -9.87
CA LEU A 341 14.88 -3.19 -9.49
C LEU A 341 15.77 -2.04 -8.98
N GLU A 342 15.44 -0.80 -9.33
CA GLU A 342 16.10 0.37 -8.77
C GLU A 342 15.52 0.64 -7.36
N ALA A 343 16.33 0.42 -6.32
CA ALA A 343 15.94 0.61 -4.93
C ALA A 343 16.47 1.95 -4.38
N LYS A 344 15.61 2.70 -3.70
CA LYS A 344 16.00 3.93 -3.00
C LYS A 344 15.29 4.05 -1.66
N HIS A 345 16.07 4.28 -0.61
CA HIS A 345 15.54 4.45 0.74
C HIS A 345 15.25 5.92 1.03
N TYR A 346 14.03 6.21 1.46
CA TYR A 346 13.59 7.52 1.91
C TYR A 346 13.27 7.45 3.39
N SER A 347 13.96 8.24 4.21
CA SER A 347 13.77 8.29 5.65
C SER A 347 13.28 9.66 6.11
N TYR A 348 12.39 9.66 7.09
CA TYR A 348 12.01 10.89 7.79
C TYR A 348 13.08 11.29 8.81
N PRO A 349 13.61 12.53 8.75
CA PRO A 349 14.58 13.00 9.73
C PRO A 349 13.86 13.25 11.07
N VAL A 350 14.09 12.39 12.05
CA VAL A 350 13.66 12.65 13.43
C VAL A 350 14.71 13.55 14.07
N PRO A 351 14.36 14.76 14.56
CA PRO A 351 15.30 15.56 15.34
C PRO A 351 15.76 14.76 16.55
N GLN A 352 17.06 14.48 16.66
CA GLN A 352 17.60 13.93 17.90
C GLN A 352 17.30 14.92 19.02
N ALA A 353 16.67 14.44 20.10
CA ALA A 353 16.55 15.22 21.32
C ALA A 353 17.97 15.61 21.74
N GLN A 354 18.26 16.92 21.76
CA GLN A 354 19.47 17.43 22.35
C GLN A 354 19.46 16.99 23.82
N THR A 355 20.19 15.94 24.16
CA THR A 355 20.55 15.67 25.55
C THR A 355 21.45 16.82 25.97
N ALA A 356 20.84 17.84 26.57
CA ALA A 356 21.55 18.92 27.23
C ALA A 356 22.37 18.28 28.35
N SER A 357 23.64 18.02 28.07
CA SER A 357 24.64 17.75 29.09
C SER A 357 24.86 19.05 29.85
N THR A 358 24.09 19.24 30.91
CA THR A 358 24.34 20.28 31.90
C THR A 358 25.59 19.88 32.69
N SER A 359 26.77 20.15 32.15
CA SER A 359 27.98 20.23 32.96
C SER A 359 27.92 21.57 33.71
N MET A 360 27.44 21.53 34.96
CA MET A 360 27.69 22.64 35.89
C MET A 360 29.18 22.61 36.28
N PRO A 361 29.88 23.75 36.24
CA PRO A 361 31.20 23.86 36.81
C PRO A 361 31.10 24.04 38.32
N ALA A 362 31.83 23.22 39.07
CA ALA A 362 32.35 23.57 40.39
C ALA A 362 33.77 22.98 40.48
#